data_AF-A0A915UZV9-F1
#
_entry.id   AF-A0A915UZV9-F1
#
_cell.length_a   1.000
_cell.length_b   1.000
_cell.length_c   1.000
_cell.angle_alpha   90.00
_cell.angle_beta   90.00
_cell.angle_gamma   90.00
#
_symmetry.space_group_name_H-M   'P 1'
#
loop_
_entity.id
_entity.type
_entity.pdbx_description
1 polymer ?
#
loop_
_entity_poly.entity_id
_entity_poly.type
_entity_poly.pdbx_seq_one_letter_code
_entity_poly.pdbx_strand_id
1 'polypeptide(L)'
;MKTSVPKRIEIRGAQGKLRGVIQNRTLQKEIRGSIHLLRKPPAIALDAAMYDRWRRHFDAIEVHDTETGRVYRISATRFEHFRWELERGYGRQYAVALSRWSVEDPNDSQLRLEVQP
;
A
#
# COMPACT_ATOMS: atom_id res chain seq x y z
N MET A 1 1.89 31.20 10.75
CA MET A 1 1.37 29.99 10.06
C MET A 1 1.17 28.90 11.11
N LYS A 2 -0.06 28.41 11.31
CA LYS A 2 -0.29 27.28 12.23
C LYS A 2 0.05 26.00 11.47
N THR A 3 1.16 25.37 11.82
CA THR A 3 1.55 24.05 11.30
C THR A 3 0.54 23.04 11.82
N SER A 4 -0.52 22.77 11.04
CA SER A 4 -1.47 21.71 11.39
C SER A 4 -0.72 20.39 11.31
N VAL A 5 -0.52 19.74 12.44
CA VAL A 5 0.08 18.40 12.49
C VAL A 5 -0.74 17.50 11.56
N PRO A 6 -0.12 16.82 10.58
CA PRO A 6 -0.85 15.95 9.69
C PRO A 6 -1.56 14.87 10.50
N LYS A 7 -2.88 14.75 10.29
CA LYS A 7 -3.72 13.79 11.00
C LYS A 7 -3.27 12.36 10.66
N ARG A 8 -2.60 11.71 11.61
CA ARG A 8 -2.18 10.31 11.54
C ARG A 8 -3.25 9.43 12.17
N ILE A 9 -3.67 8.40 11.44
CA ILE A 9 -4.63 7.39 11.93
C ILE A 9 -3.95 6.03 11.87
N GLU A 10 -3.85 5.36 13.01
CA GLU A 10 -3.29 4.01 13.07
C GLU A 10 -4.40 2.96 12.94
N ILE A 11 -4.23 2.04 12.00
CA ILE A 11 -5.14 0.93 11.80
C ILE A 11 -4.57 -0.27 12.55
N ARG A 12 -5.23 -0.67 13.63
CA ARG A 12 -4.83 -1.81 14.46
C ARG A 12 -5.80 -2.97 14.28
N GLY A 13 -5.26 -4.18 14.15
CA GLY A 13 -6.04 -5.41 14.13
C GLY A 13 -6.31 -5.94 15.53
N ALA A 14 -6.83 -7.17 15.61
CA ALA A 14 -6.95 -7.90 16.86
C ALA A 14 -5.60 -7.93 17.61
N GLN A 15 -5.65 -7.83 18.95
CA GLN A 15 -4.48 -7.78 19.84
C GLN A 15 -3.58 -6.55 19.63
N GLY A 16 -4.07 -5.48 19.01
CA GLY A 16 -3.35 -4.20 18.90
C GLY A 16 -2.26 -4.16 17.82
N LYS A 17 -2.08 -5.24 17.05
CA LYS A 17 -1.09 -5.32 15.96
C LYS A 17 -1.35 -4.22 14.92
N LEU A 18 -0.33 -3.42 14.61
CA LEU A 18 -0.40 -2.41 13.54
C LEU A 18 -0.59 -3.11 12.18
N ARG A 19 -1.59 -2.67 11.42
CA ARG A 19 -1.95 -3.20 10.09
C ARG A 19 -1.76 -2.18 8.98
N GLY A 20 -1.66 -0.91 9.32
CA GLY A 20 -1.38 0.18 8.41
C GLY A 20 -1.51 1.52 9.12
N VAL A 21 -1.06 2.57 8.46
CA VAL A 21 -1.16 3.94 8.94
C VAL A 21 -1.76 4.77 7.81
N ILE A 22 -2.74 5.62 8.11
CA ILE A 22 -3.18 6.66 7.18
C ILE A 22 -2.52 7.96 7.61
N GLN A 23 -1.75 8.55 6.71
CA GLN A 23 -1.08 9.83 6.91
C GLN A 23 -1.11 10.61 5.60
N ASN A 24 -1.40 11.90 5.65
CA ASN A 24 -1.46 12.78 4.46
C ASN A 24 -2.39 12.25 3.35
N ARG A 25 -3.52 11.62 3.73
CA ARG A 25 -4.47 10.96 2.81
C ARG A 25 -3.86 9.78 2.02
N THR A 26 -2.80 9.17 2.53
CA THR A 26 -2.21 7.93 1.99
C THR A 26 -2.32 6.82 3.01
N LEU A 27 -2.90 5.68 2.61
CA LEU A 27 -2.83 4.44 3.37
C LEU A 27 -1.46 3.80 3.14
N GLN A 28 -0.64 3.76 4.18
CA GLN A 28 0.67 3.12 4.18
C GLN A 28 0.58 1.74 4.84
N LYS A 29 1.19 0.75 4.20
CA LYS A 29 1.33 -0.60 4.73
C LYS A 29 2.74 -1.13 4.52
N GLU A 30 3.16 -1.97 5.45
CA GLU A 30 4.37 -2.77 5.32
C GLU A 30 4.01 -4.21 4.97
N ILE A 31 4.76 -4.79 4.04
CA ILE A 31 4.68 -6.18 3.67
C ILE A 31 6.07 -6.81 3.60
N ARG A 32 6.10 -8.13 3.70
CA ARG A 32 7.21 -8.96 3.25
C ARG A 32 6.85 -9.57 1.90
N GLY A 33 7.56 -9.19 0.84
CA GLY A 33 7.25 -9.56 -0.54
C GLY A 33 7.12 -11.06 -0.74
N SER A 34 8.04 -11.84 -0.16
CA SER A 34 8.07 -13.31 -0.25
C SER A 34 6.83 -14.02 0.33
N ILE A 35 6.12 -13.35 1.24
CA ILE A 35 4.97 -13.89 1.98
C ILE A 35 3.65 -13.32 1.46
N HIS A 36 3.61 -12.01 1.19
CA HIS A 36 2.34 -11.28 1.00
C HIS A 36 2.00 -10.99 -0.46
N LEU A 37 2.98 -11.05 -1.38
CA LEU A 37 2.68 -10.91 -2.81
C LEU A 37 2.08 -12.20 -3.34
N LEU A 38 0.93 -12.09 -4.00
CA LEU A 38 0.37 -13.20 -4.77
C LEU A 38 1.32 -13.55 -5.91
N ARG A 39 1.41 -14.83 -6.28
CA ARG A 39 2.30 -15.30 -7.36
C ARG A 39 1.61 -15.38 -8.72
N LYS A 40 0.32 -15.74 -8.75
CA LYS A 40 -0.45 -15.97 -9.99
C LYS A 40 -1.89 -15.44 -9.86
N PRO A 41 -2.22 -14.30 -10.51
CA PRO A 41 -1.28 -13.33 -11.05
C PRO A 41 -0.45 -12.63 -9.94
N PRO A 42 0.72 -12.05 -10.25
CA PRO A 42 1.44 -11.19 -9.32
C PRO A 42 0.59 -10.01 -8.88
N ALA A 43 0.34 -9.88 -7.58
CA ALA A 43 -0.60 -8.88 -7.07
C ALA A 43 -0.40 -8.56 -5.58
N ILE A 44 -0.89 -7.38 -5.17
CA ILE A 44 -1.02 -6.99 -3.77
C ILE A 44 -2.49 -7.09 -3.38
N ALA A 45 -2.76 -7.74 -2.24
CA ALA A 45 -4.09 -7.88 -1.67
C ALA A 45 -4.24 -7.06 -0.38
N LEU A 46 -5.38 -6.39 -0.23
CA LEU A 46 -5.80 -5.70 0.98
C LEU A 46 -7.04 -6.37 1.56
N ASP A 47 -7.10 -6.45 2.89
CA ASP A 47 -8.32 -6.86 3.60
C ASP A 47 -9.49 -5.94 3.23
N ALA A 48 -10.59 -6.53 2.78
CA ALA A 48 -11.72 -5.78 2.24
C ALA A 48 -12.42 -4.97 3.34
N ALA A 49 -12.61 -5.55 4.52
CA ALA A 49 -13.28 -4.88 5.63
C ALA A 49 -12.49 -3.66 6.12
N MET A 50 -11.16 -3.77 6.22
CA MET A 50 -10.26 -2.67 6.52
C MET A 50 -10.35 -1.59 5.44
N TYR A 51 -10.27 -2.00 4.17
CA TYR A 51 -10.34 -1.06 3.06
C TYR A 51 -11.65 -0.27 3.09
N ASP A 52 -12.80 -0.96 3.13
CA ASP A 52 -14.12 -0.35 3.10
C ASP A 52 -14.35 0.58 4.30
N ARG A 53 -13.91 0.16 5.50
CA ARG A 53 -14.03 0.96 6.73
C ARG A 53 -13.25 2.28 6.65
N TRP A 54 -12.07 2.26 6.04
CA TRP A 54 -11.16 3.41 6.05
C TRP A 54 -11.11 4.19 4.75
N ARG A 55 -11.77 3.71 3.68
CA ARG A 55 -11.69 4.23 2.32
C ARG A 55 -11.82 5.76 2.21
N ARG A 56 -12.74 6.36 2.96
CA ARG A 56 -12.99 7.82 2.94
C ARG A 56 -11.83 8.67 3.47
N HIS A 57 -10.83 8.06 4.09
CA HIS A 57 -9.72 8.75 4.77
C HIS A 57 -8.44 8.84 3.93
N PHE A 58 -8.38 8.18 2.76
CA PHE A 58 -7.21 8.20 1.89
C PHE A 58 -7.59 8.25 0.40
N ASP A 59 -6.71 8.82 -0.41
CA ASP A 59 -6.78 8.90 -1.87
C ASP A 59 -5.70 8.08 -2.56
N ALA A 60 -4.69 7.65 -1.81
CA ALA A 60 -3.58 6.85 -2.30
C ALA A 60 -3.27 5.70 -1.35
N ILE A 61 -2.64 4.67 -1.89
CA ILE A 61 -2.17 3.50 -1.16
C ILE A 61 -0.70 3.35 -1.48
N GLU A 62 0.10 3.19 -0.43
CA GLU A 62 1.53 2.96 -0.49
C GLU A 62 1.85 1.67 0.27
N VAL A 63 2.57 0.77 -0.38
CA VAL A 63 2.97 -0.51 0.20
C VAL A 63 4.48 -0.62 0.13
N HIS A 64 5.11 -0.74 1.30
CA HIS A 64 6.55 -0.90 1.44
C HIS A 64 6.88 -2.38 1.61
N ASP A 65 7.68 -2.92 0.69
CA ASP A 65 8.25 -4.25 0.87
C ASP A 65 9.52 -4.17 1.71
N THR A 66 9.45 -4.62 2.95
CA THR A 66 10.55 -4.54 3.90
C THR A 66 11.71 -5.48 3.57
N GLU A 67 11.53 -6.40 2.63
CA GLU A 67 12.59 -7.33 2.19
C GLU A 67 13.42 -6.76 1.04
N THR A 68 12.81 -5.99 0.14
CA THR A 68 13.48 -5.46 -1.06
C THR A 68 13.66 -3.94 -1.05
N GLY A 69 12.99 -3.23 -0.15
CA GLY A 69 12.92 -1.77 -0.12
C GLY A 69 12.02 -1.17 -1.21
N ARG A 70 11.39 -1.99 -2.07
CA ARG A 70 10.48 -1.50 -3.10
C ARG A 70 9.26 -0.82 -2.48
N VAL A 71 8.82 0.26 -3.12
CA VAL A 71 7.61 0.98 -2.75
C VAL A 71 6.60 0.93 -3.89
N TYR A 72 5.44 0.33 -3.63
CA TYR A 72 4.35 0.21 -4.58
C TYR A 72 3.31 1.28 -4.28
N ARG A 73 2.94 2.08 -5.30
CA ARG A 73 1.95 3.15 -5.17
C ARG A 73 0.81 3.02 -6.17
N ILE A 74 -0.41 3.29 -5.72
CA ILE A 74 -1.61 3.39 -6.56
C ILE A 74 -2.60 4.38 -5.94
N SER A 75 -3.38 5.08 -6.78
CA SER A 75 -4.51 5.86 -6.27
C SER A 75 -5.68 4.96 -5.84
N ALA A 76 -6.45 5.40 -4.85
CA ALA A 76 -7.61 4.66 -4.36
C ALA A 76 -8.65 4.44 -5.47
N THR A 77 -8.86 5.44 -6.35
CA THR A 77 -9.76 5.32 -7.51
C THR A 77 -9.28 4.24 -8.50
N ARG A 78 -7.98 4.20 -8.83
CA ARG A 78 -7.44 3.15 -9.71
C ARG A 78 -7.48 1.78 -9.05
N PHE A 79 -7.27 1.73 -7.74
CA PHE A 79 -7.42 0.51 -6.97
C PHE A 79 -8.86 -0.03 -7.05
N GLU A 80 -9.87 0.82 -6.83
CA GLU A 80 -11.29 0.44 -6.96
C GLU A 80 -11.65 -0.02 -8.37
N HIS A 81 -11.11 0.64 -9.39
CA HIS A 81 -11.38 0.31 -10.78
C HIS A 81 -10.78 -1.03 -11.21
N PHE A 82 -9.61 -1.41 -10.68
CA PHE A 82 -8.90 -2.62 -11.10
C PHE A 82 -8.93 -3.77 -10.10
N ARG A 83 -9.50 -3.57 -8.92
CA ARG A 83 -9.56 -4.64 -7.92
C ARG A 83 -10.46 -5.78 -8.37
N TRP A 84 -10.08 -7.00 -8.00
CA TRP A 84 -10.99 -8.13 -7.94
C TRP A 84 -11.09 -8.64 -6.51
N GLU A 85 -12.19 -9.33 -6.22
CA GLU A 85 -12.39 -9.98 -4.93
C GLU A 85 -11.69 -11.34 -4.88
N LEU A 86 -11.08 -11.62 -3.73
CA LEU A 86 -10.41 -12.87 -3.46
C LEU A 86 -10.76 -13.35 -2.06
N GLU A 87 -11.07 -14.65 -1.92
CA GLU A 87 -11.24 -15.30 -0.63
C GLU A 87 -10.43 -16.61 -0.63
N ARG A 88 -9.33 -16.65 0.16
CA ARG A 88 -8.40 -17.80 0.25
C ARG A 88 -8.13 -18.21 1.70
N GLY A 89 -9.18 -18.26 2.53
CA GLY A 89 -9.07 -18.67 3.94
C GLY A 89 -8.56 -17.58 4.90
N TYR A 90 -8.32 -16.36 4.42
CA TYR A 90 -7.90 -15.20 5.22
C TYR A 90 -8.97 -14.09 5.26
N GLY A 91 -10.22 -14.45 4.96
CA GLY A 91 -11.32 -13.51 4.74
C GLY A 91 -11.32 -12.88 3.34
N ARG A 92 -12.30 -12.00 3.10
CA ARG A 92 -12.48 -11.28 1.83
C ARG A 92 -11.37 -10.25 1.63
N GLN A 93 -10.77 -10.26 0.46
CA GLN A 93 -9.69 -9.36 0.07
C GLN A 93 -9.98 -8.69 -1.27
N TYR A 94 -9.47 -7.48 -1.44
CA TYR A 94 -9.38 -6.80 -2.72
C TYR A 94 -7.94 -6.89 -3.21
N ALA A 95 -7.73 -7.48 -4.37
CA ALA A 95 -6.42 -7.63 -4.97
C ALA A 95 -6.30 -6.80 -6.25
N VAL A 96 -5.11 -6.22 -6.48
CA VAL A 96 -4.77 -5.51 -7.73
C VAL A 96 -3.43 -6.01 -8.23
N ALA A 97 -3.36 -6.33 -9.52
CA ALA A 97 -2.17 -6.86 -10.18
C ALA A 97 -1.00 -5.86 -10.09
N LEU A 98 0.20 -6.36 -9.83
CA LEU A 98 1.41 -5.54 -9.64
C LEU A 98 1.70 -4.61 -10.83
N SER A 99 1.36 -5.03 -12.05
CA SER A 99 1.50 -4.21 -13.27
C SER A 99 0.65 -2.93 -13.29
N ARG A 100 -0.26 -2.74 -12.33
CA ARG A 100 -1.07 -1.53 -12.18
C ARG A 100 -0.56 -0.56 -11.12
N TRP A 101 0.49 -0.93 -10.40
CA TRP A 101 1.16 -0.11 -9.40
C TRP A 101 2.33 0.63 -10.03
N SER A 102 2.56 1.87 -9.60
CA SER A 102 3.85 2.53 -9.79
C SER A 102 4.83 1.92 -8.80
N VAL A 103 6.01 1.52 -9.25
CA VAL A 103 7.03 0.87 -8.41
C VAL A 103 8.26 1.75 -8.37
N GLU A 104 8.66 2.12 -7.16
CA GLU A 104 10.00 2.65 -6.88
C GLU A 104 10.86 1.48 -6.42
N ASP A 105 11.92 1.18 -7.16
CA ASP A 105 12.91 0.19 -6.77
C ASP A 105 14.20 0.92 -6.37
N PRO A 106 14.67 0.79 -5.11
CA PRO A 106 15.88 1.45 -4.66
C PRO A 106 17.14 0.99 -5.41
N ASN A 107 17.09 -0.13 -6.13
CA ASN A 107 18.18 -0.63 -6.97
C ASN A 107 18.07 -0.19 -8.43
N ASP A 108 17.00 0.54 -8.80
CA ASP A 108 16.89 1.07 -10.15
C ASP A 108 17.90 2.19 -10.36
N SER A 109 18.72 2.07 -11.40
CA SER A 109 19.90 2.93 -11.61
C SER A 109 19.54 4.36 -12.05
N GLN A 110 18.25 4.71 -12.12
CA GLN A 110 17.75 5.94 -12.74
C GLN A 110 17.71 7.18 -11.82
N LEU A 111 18.18 7.10 -10.57
CA LEU A 111 18.28 8.25 -9.66
C LEU A 111 19.73 8.52 -9.22
N ARG A 112 20.64 8.71 -10.19
CA ARG A 112 21.81 9.59 -10.01
C ARG A 112 21.58 10.86 -10.81
N LEU A 113 20.79 11.78 -10.27
CA LEU A 113 20.94 13.18 -10.65
C LEU A 113 22.21 13.69 -9.96
N GLU A 114 23.31 13.63 -10.68
CA GLU A 114 24.48 14.44 -10.39
C GLU A 114 24.06 15.90 -10.47
N VAL A 115 23.93 16.55 -9.32
CA VAL A 115 24.04 18.01 -9.24
C VAL A 115 25.42 18.28 -8.65
N GLN A 116 26.41 18.40 -9.52
CA GLN A 116 27.59 19.22 -9.26
C GLN A 116 27.32 20.59 -9.90
N PRO A 117 27.52 21.66 -9.14
CA PRO A 117 28.72 22.45 -9.39
C PRO A 117 29.67 22.52 -8.18
#